data_AF-A0A1C5UYA1-F1
#
_entry.id   AF-A0A1C5UYA1-F1
#
_cell.length_a   1.000
_cell.length_b   1.000
_cell.length_c   1.000
_cell.angle_alpha   90.00
_cell.angle_beta   90.00
_cell.angle_gamma   90.00
#
_symmetry.space_group_name_H-M   'P 1'
#
loop_
_entity.id
_entity.type
_entity.pdbx_description
1 polymer ?
#
loop_
_entity_poly.entity_id
_entity_poly.type
_entity_poly.pdbx_seq_one_letter_code
_entity_poly.pdbx_strand_id
1 'polypeptide(L)'
;MKKIVKKIISMVLSTTCILTMTAFPAFAAETSSPADRLETGLSQLEEKYDVTIKKAPTARKASALSLEEVNSTLTDLESSLIKGQQARIENHQAYEQYMKELEESGRMDTSDSSTTPDSPAPRALISRIYYHSIGTLVPNGTSIRCSMTGNTTSDAYGNTVWASLSSHSSRLNSGYGTDWTETDFSYDLIDGRRTYVCHFIGTLEEPYKQSGFIEYYVYSEGWDIWFEAYST
;
A
#
# COMPACT_ATOMS: atom_id res chain seq x y z
N MET A 1 5.04 -15.32 -68.49
CA MET A 1 4.83 -13.86 -68.33
C MET A 1 5.47 -13.42 -67.02
N LYS A 2 6.45 -12.51 -67.12
CA LYS A 2 6.95 -11.46 -66.20
C LYS A 2 6.68 -11.68 -64.69
N LYS A 3 7.69 -11.96 -63.86
CA LYS A 3 8.75 -11.08 -63.30
C LYS A 3 8.21 -9.91 -62.45
N ILE A 4 8.91 -9.64 -61.33
CA ILE A 4 9.08 -8.37 -60.55
C ILE A 4 8.45 -8.46 -59.14
N VAL A 5 9.11 -8.21 -58.00
CA VAL A 5 10.48 -7.79 -57.64
C VAL A 5 10.75 -8.04 -56.13
N LYS A 6 12.02 -8.16 -55.78
CA LYS A 6 12.62 -8.21 -54.43
C LYS A 6 12.60 -6.83 -53.72
N LYS A 7 12.66 -6.84 -52.38
CA LYS A 7 13.35 -5.86 -51.49
C LYS A 7 13.22 -4.34 -51.78
N ILE A 8 12.63 -3.61 -50.82
CA ILE A 8 13.08 -2.29 -50.29
C ILE A 8 12.61 -2.30 -48.82
N ILE A 9 13.43 -2.49 -47.76
CA ILE A 9 14.45 -1.63 -47.15
C ILE A 9 13.90 -0.27 -46.65
N SER A 10 13.76 -0.19 -45.33
CA SER A 10 14.02 1.00 -44.49
C SER A 10 12.95 2.10 -44.35
N MET A 11 12.79 2.50 -43.08
CA MET A 11 12.76 3.89 -42.61
C MET A 11 11.42 4.44 -42.11
N VAL A 12 11.11 4.13 -40.85
CA VAL A 12 10.82 5.07 -39.73
C VAL A 12 11.16 4.25 -38.47
N LEU A 13 12.25 4.36 -37.70
CA LEU A 13 13.06 5.46 -37.20
C LEU A 13 12.25 6.61 -36.59
N SER A 14 11.85 6.46 -35.32
CA SER A 14 12.12 7.44 -34.25
C SER A 14 11.11 7.33 -33.10
N THR A 15 11.39 6.45 -32.15
CA THR A 15 11.09 6.75 -30.74
C THR A 15 12.15 6.05 -29.89
N THR A 16 13.30 6.72 -29.89
CA THR A 16 14.30 6.80 -28.84
C THR A 16 14.02 5.93 -27.61
N CYS A 17 14.80 4.85 -27.46
CA CYS A 17 15.16 4.34 -26.14
C CYS A 17 15.71 5.52 -25.34
N ILE A 18 14.95 6.00 -24.37
CA ILE A 18 15.47 6.85 -23.32
C ILE A 18 16.26 5.91 -22.39
N LEU A 19 17.46 5.54 -22.83
CA LEU A 19 18.55 5.25 -21.91
C LEU A 19 18.93 6.61 -21.32
N THR A 20 18.21 7.06 -20.30
CA THR A 20 18.77 8.00 -19.34
C THR A 20 19.90 7.27 -18.65
N MET A 21 21.09 7.29 -19.26
CA MET A 21 22.32 7.41 -18.49
C MET A 21 22.17 8.71 -17.72
N THR A 22 21.54 8.65 -16.55
CA THR A 22 21.80 9.62 -15.51
C THR A 22 23.29 9.49 -15.26
N ALA A 23 24.06 10.43 -15.80
CA ALA A 23 25.40 10.68 -15.33
C ALA A 23 25.25 10.83 -13.82
N PHE A 24 25.71 9.83 -13.07
CA PHE A 24 26.02 10.03 -11.68
C PHE A 24 26.88 11.29 -11.66
N PRO A 25 26.49 12.38 -10.97
CA PRO A 25 27.48 13.40 -10.68
C PRO A 25 28.63 12.64 -10.04
N ALA A 26 29.81 12.73 -10.68
CA ALA A 26 31.04 12.22 -10.09
C ALA A 26 31.11 12.90 -8.73
N PHE A 27 30.75 12.15 -7.69
CA PHE A 27 30.82 12.61 -6.32
C PHE A 27 32.25 13.13 -6.17
N ALA A 28 32.39 14.45 -6.03
CA ALA A 28 33.55 14.99 -5.37
C ALA A 28 33.74 14.10 -4.14
N ALA A 29 34.96 13.60 -3.91
CA ALA A 29 35.25 12.79 -2.75
C ALA A 29 35.00 13.66 -1.52
N GLU A 30 33.75 13.72 -1.09
CA GLU A 30 33.34 14.32 0.15
C GLU A 30 34.06 13.52 1.20
N THR A 31 34.92 14.21 1.93
CA THR A 31 35.54 13.72 3.16
C THR A 31 34.48 13.67 4.28
N SER A 32 33.25 13.31 3.93
CA SER A 32 32.13 13.13 4.85
C SER A 32 32.31 11.79 5.56
N SER A 33 32.12 11.80 6.87
CA SER A 33 32.17 10.56 7.62
C SER A 33 31.06 9.61 7.14
N PRO A 34 31.18 8.28 7.34
CA PRO A 34 30.09 7.36 7.04
C PRO A 34 28.76 7.77 7.69
N ALA A 35 28.81 8.43 8.85
CA ALA A 35 27.63 8.97 9.52
C ALA A 35 26.99 10.14 8.74
N ASP A 36 27.80 11.13 8.33
CA ASP A 36 27.30 12.30 7.59
C ASP A 36 26.70 11.89 6.24
N ARG A 37 27.33 10.92 5.55
CA ARG A 37 26.84 10.38 4.29
C ARG A 37 25.52 9.64 4.46
N LEU A 38 25.38 8.86 5.53
CA LEU A 38 24.15 8.15 5.83
C LEU A 38 23.02 9.14 6.13
N GLU A 39 23.24 10.13 6.98
CA GLU A 39 22.24 11.15 7.34
C GLU A 39 21.78 11.95 6.11
N THR A 40 22.73 12.38 5.28
CA THR A 40 22.43 13.09 4.03
C THR A 40 21.65 12.19 3.06
N GLY A 41 22.06 10.93 2.91
CA GLY A 41 21.38 9.98 2.03
C GLY A 41 19.96 9.65 2.49
N LEU A 42 19.73 9.49 3.79
CA LEU A 42 18.40 9.29 4.35
C LEU A 42 17.51 10.51 4.10
N SER A 43 18.02 11.72 4.33
CA SER A 43 17.28 12.97 4.07
C SER A 43 16.89 13.12 2.60
N GLN A 44 17.78 12.73 1.67
CA GLN A 44 17.48 12.72 0.24
C GLN A 44 16.41 11.70 -0.13
N LEU A 45 16.38 10.54 0.53
CA LEU A 45 15.34 9.53 0.32
C LEU A 45 13.99 9.98 0.90
N GLU A 46 13.99 10.62 2.08
CA GLU A 46 12.79 11.23 2.67
C GLU A 46 12.14 12.23 1.70
N GLU A 47 12.94 13.17 1.17
CA GLU A 47 12.45 14.17 0.22
C GLU A 47 12.00 13.54 -1.11
N LYS A 48 12.79 12.61 -1.67
CA LYS A 48 12.52 12.00 -2.97
C LYS A 48 11.26 11.15 -2.98
N TYR A 49 11.00 10.42 -1.90
CA TYR A 49 9.91 9.44 -1.83
C TYR A 49 8.72 9.91 -0.99
N ASP A 50 8.78 11.13 -0.42
CA ASP A 50 7.77 11.72 0.47
C ASP A 50 7.47 10.81 1.67
N VAL A 51 8.53 10.46 2.40
CA VAL A 51 8.48 9.59 3.57
C VAL A 51 9.25 10.21 4.73
N THR A 52 8.94 9.79 5.95
CA THR A 52 9.78 10.08 7.13
C THR A 52 10.50 8.81 7.56
N ILE A 53 11.81 8.88 7.81
CA ILE A 53 12.66 7.75 8.17
C ILE A 53 13.25 8.01 9.56
N LYS A 54 12.78 7.25 10.56
CA LYS A 54 13.29 7.34 11.93
C LYS A 54 14.23 6.19 12.22
N LYS A 55 15.37 6.49 12.82
CA LYS A 55 16.31 5.47 13.30
C LYS A 55 15.69 4.63 14.41
N ALA A 56 15.75 3.31 14.27
CA ALA A 56 15.26 2.40 15.31
C ALA A 56 16.21 2.37 16.53
N PRO A 57 15.71 2.11 17.75
CA PRO A 57 16.58 1.96 18.94
C PRO A 57 17.60 0.82 18.82
N THR A 58 17.26 -0.21 18.04
CA THR A 58 18.09 -1.39 17.77
C THR A 58 19.12 -1.17 16.66
N ALA A 59 19.07 -0.02 15.98
CA ALA A 59 19.90 0.25 14.82
C ALA A 59 21.38 0.38 15.18
N ARG A 60 22.25 -0.08 14.28
CA ARG A 60 23.70 0.04 14.46
C ARG A 60 24.11 1.51 14.51
N LYS A 61 25.15 1.81 15.29
CA LYS A 61 25.73 3.16 15.30
C LYS A 61 26.32 3.45 13.92
N ALA A 62 25.99 4.60 13.34
CA ALA A 62 26.46 4.98 12.01
C ALA A 62 28.00 5.06 11.96
N SER A 63 28.63 5.44 13.08
CA SER A 63 30.08 5.47 13.26
C SER A 63 30.76 4.08 13.21
N ALA A 64 29.98 2.99 13.29
CA ALA A 64 30.48 1.62 13.21
C ALA A 64 30.30 1.00 11.82
N LEU A 65 29.67 1.72 10.88
CA LEU A 65 29.45 1.26 9.51
C LEU A 65 30.61 1.72 8.61
N SER A 66 31.07 0.82 7.76
CA SER A 66 31.94 1.18 6.64
C SER A 66 31.17 1.97 5.58
N LEU A 67 31.90 2.69 4.72
CA LEU A 67 31.30 3.45 3.62
C LEU A 67 30.54 2.54 2.64
N GLU A 68 31.03 1.30 2.44
CA GLU A 68 30.40 0.29 1.59
C GLU A 68 29.06 -0.18 2.18
N GLU A 69 29.01 -0.44 3.48
CA GLU A 69 27.77 -0.79 4.18
C GLU A 69 26.76 0.34 4.12
N VAL A 70 27.19 1.60 4.30
CA VAL A 70 26.30 2.78 4.17
C VAL A 70 25.68 2.84 2.78
N ASN A 71 26.50 2.71 1.72
CA ASN A 71 26.01 2.71 0.35
C ASN A 71 25.04 1.56 0.06
N SER A 72 25.39 0.35 0.49
CA SER A 72 24.52 -0.82 0.34
C SER A 72 23.19 -0.62 1.06
N THR A 73 23.19 -0.02 2.25
CA THR A 73 21.98 0.27 3.03
C THR A 73 21.08 1.27 2.30
N LEU A 74 21.66 2.38 1.81
CA LEU A 74 20.90 3.39 1.09
C LEU A 74 20.32 2.85 -0.22
N THR A 75 21.10 2.08 -0.99
CA THR A 75 20.61 1.45 -2.24
C THR A 75 19.50 0.43 -1.98
N ASP A 76 19.64 -0.40 -0.95
CA ASP A 76 18.63 -1.40 -0.62
C ASP A 76 17.35 -0.75 -0.10
N LEU A 77 17.46 0.26 0.76
CA LEU A 77 16.34 1.07 1.23
C LEU A 77 15.65 1.82 0.09
N GLU A 78 16.39 2.35 -0.88
CA GLU A 78 15.81 3.00 -2.05
C GLU A 78 15.01 2.03 -2.93
N SER A 79 15.60 0.86 -3.26
CA SER A 79 14.92 -0.20 -4.04
C SER A 79 13.60 -0.64 -3.40
N SER A 80 13.64 -0.70 -2.08
CA SER A 80 12.55 -0.95 -1.17
C SER A 80 11.45 0.12 -1.22
N LEU A 81 11.82 1.41 -1.18
CA LEU A 81 10.90 2.54 -1.31
C LEU A 81 10.20 2.57 -2.68
N ILE A 82 10.95 2.32 -3.76
CA ILE A 82 10.42 2.24 -5.14
C ILE A 82 9.31 1.19 -5.24
N LYS A 83 9.53 0.00 -4.67
CA LYS A 83 8.52 -1.07 -4.68
C LYS A 83 7.24 -0.68 -3.95
N GLY A 84 7.36 0.15 -2.91
CA GLY A 84 6.19 0.62 -2.18
C GLY A 84 5.35 1.61 -2.91
N GLN A 85 5.99 2.58 -3.55
CA GLN A 85 5.29 3.50 -4.44
C GLN A 85 4.57 2.72 -5.54
N GLN A 86 5.24 1.73 -6.13
CA GLN A 86 4.63 0.86 -7.14
C GLN A 86 3.41 0.10 -6.57
N ALA A 87 3.52 -0.50 -5.38
CA ALA A 87 2.43 -1.23 -4.75
C ALA A 87 1.24 -0.33 -4.40
N ARG A 88 1.50 0.92 -3.97
CA ARG A 88 0.45 1.93 -3.74
C ARG A 88 -0.28 2.28 -5.03
N ILE A 89 0.44 2.48 -6.13
CA ILE A 89 -0.14 2.75 -7.46
C ILE A 89 -1.00 1.56 -7.91
N GLU A 90 -0.47 0.34 -7.83
CA GLU A 90 -1.18 -0.88 -8.23
C GLU A 90 -2.46 -1.10 -7.41
N ASN A 91 -2.39 -0.89 -6.09
CA ASN A 91 -3.54 -1.00 -5.22
C ASN A 91 -4.63 0.03 -5.56
N HIS A 92 -4.24 1.28 -5.85
CA HIS A 92 -5.19 2.32 -6.27
C HIS A 92 -5.80 2.03 -7.65
N GLN A 93 -5.02 1.56 -8.61
CA GLN A 93 -5.54 1.16 -9.93
C GLN A 93 -6.49 -0.04 -9.82
N ALA A 94 -6.16 -1.02 -8.96
CA ALA A 94 -7.03 -2.16 -8.70
C ALA A 94 -8.34 -1.72 -8.06
N TYR A 95 -8.31 -0.72 -7.18
CA TYR A 95 -9.52 -0.12 -6.60
C TYR A 95 -10.40 0.51 -7.67
N GLU A 96 -9.86 1.41 -8.48
CA GLU A 96 -10.61 2.11 -9.52
C GLU A 96 -11.24 1.13 -10.52
N GLN A 97 -10.48 0.09 -10.92
CA GLN A 97 -11.00 -0.96 -11.77
C GLN A 97 -12.15 -1.72 -11.09
N TYR A 98 -11.96 -2.12 -9.83
CA TYR A 98 -12.98 -2.83 -9.08
C TYR A 98 -14.27 -2.01 -8.94
N MET A 99 -14.18 -0.72 -8.63
CA MET A 99 -15.36 0.14 -8.50
C MET A 99 -16.12 0.27 -9.81
N LYS A 100 -15.42 0.35 -10.93
CA LYS A 100 -16.05 0.35 -12.26
C LYS A 100 -16.79 -0.97 -12.53
N GLU A 101 -16.16 -2.10 -12.24
CA GLU A 101 -16.80 -3.42 -12.38
C GLU A 101 -18.02 -3.56 -11.45
N LEU A 102 -17.93 -3.01 -10.24
CA LEU A 102 -18.98 -3.00 -9.25
C LEU A 102 -20.19 -2.16 -9.70
N GLU A 103 -19.96 -0.95 -10.24
CA GLU A 103 -20.99 -0.11 -10.84
C GLU A 103 -21.68 -0.81 -12.03
N GLU A 104 -20.90 -1.39 -12.94
CA GLU A 104 -21.41 -2.11 -14.11
C GLU A 104 -22.23 -3.36 -13.72
N SER A 105 -21.85 -4.01 -12.63
CA SER A 105 -22.54 -5.22 -12.13
C SER A 105 -23.89 -4.93 -11.46
N GLY A 106 -24.17 -3.68 -11.09
CA GLY A 106 -25.37 -3.31 -10.35
C GLY A 106 -25.43 -3.87 -8.91
N ARG A 107 -24.29 -4.31 -8.36
CA ARG A 107 -24.15 -4.80 -6.98
C ARG A 107 -24.15 -3.68 -5.94
N MET A 108 -23.95 -2.44 -6.36
CA MET A 108 -24.06 -1.27 -5.49
C MET A 108 -25.47 -1.15 -4.93
N ASP A 109 -25.58 -1.08 -3.59
CA ASP A 109 -26.84 -0.76 -2.93
C ASP A 109 -27.13 0.75 -3.12
N THR A 110 -27.60 1.13 -4.31
CA THR A 110 -27.95 2.52 -4.70
C THR A 110 -29.24 3.03 -4.05
N SER A 111 -29.88 2.22 -3.21
CA SER A 111 -31.06 2.66 -2.47
C SER A 111 -30.66 3.72 -1.45
N ASP A 112 -31.04 4.97 -1.70
CA ASP A 112 -31.13 6.04 -0.70
C ASP A 112 -31.88 5.50 0.53
N SER A 113 -31.16 4.94 1.50
CA SER A 113 -31.76 4.50 2.76
C SER A 113 -31.98 5.67 3.71
N SER A 114 -32.50 6.78 3.19
CA SER A 114 -33.17 7.81 3.99
C SER A 114 -34.52 7.33 4.50
N THR A 115 -35.10 6.29 3.89
CA THR A 115 -35.93 5.34 4.64
C THR A 115 -34.99 4.40 5.36
N THR A 116 -34.80 4.62 6.66
CA THR A 116 -34.41 3.55 7.57
C THR A 116 -35.40 2.42 7.27
N PRO A 117 -35.00 1.30 6.63
CA PRO A 117 -35.81 0.11 6.76
C PRO A 117 -35.86 -0.13 8.28
N ASP A 118 -36.94 -0.72 8.79
CA ASP A 118 -36.90 -1.35 10.11
C ASP A 118 -35.78 -2.40 10.09
N SER A 119 -34.53 -1.94 10.23
CA SER A 119 -33.35 -2.76 10.22
C SER A 119 -33.47 -3.50 11.54
N PRO A 120 -33.68 -4.83 11.52
CA PRO A 120 -34.00 -5.56 12.73
C PRO A 120 -32.93 -5.25 13.76
N ALA A 121 -33.34 -5.12 15.03
CA ALA A 121 -32.46 -4.75 16.12
C ALA A 121 -31.14 -5.54 16.04
N PRO A 122 -29.98 -4.90 16.27
CA PRO A 122 -28.69 -5.58 16.29
C PRO A 122 -28.76 -6.88 17.10
N ARG A 123 -28.40 -8.01 16.49
CA ARG A 123 -28.41 -9.31 17.14
C ARG A 123 -27.17 -9.53 17.99
N ALA A 124 -26.01 -9.14 17.47
CA ALA A 124 -24.72 -9.31 18.15
C ALA A 124 -23.67 -8.35 17.61
N LEU A 125 -22.70 -8.01 18.46
CA LEU A 125 -21.44 -7.43 18.04
C LEU A 125 -20.49 -8.58 17.70
N ILE A 126 -19.96 -8.61 16.48
CA ILE A 126 -18.97 -9.61 16.07
C ILE A 126 -17.69 -8.92 15.60
N SER A 127 -16.57 -9.61 15.77
CA SER A 127 -15.27 -9.20 15.22
C SER A 127 -14.75 -10.26 14.24
N ARG A 128 -14.20 -9.82 13.12
CA ARG A 128 -13.66 -10.64 12.03
C ARG A 128 -12.26 -10.14 11.65
N ILE A 129 -11.43 -11.04 11.13
CA ILE A 129 -10.07 -10.70 10.71
C ILE A 129 -9.93 -11.05 9.23
N TYR A 130 -9.56 -10.06 8.43
CA TYR A 130 -9.23 -10.18 7.02
C TYR A 130 -7.73 -9.96 6.83
N TYR A 131 -7.16 -10.64 5.85
CA TYR A 131 -5.78 -10.46 5.45
C TYR A 131 -5.76 -9.98 4.01
N HIS A 132 -5.09 -8.86 3.78
CA HIS A 132 -4.90 -8.28 2.45
C HIS A 132 -3.42 -7.96 2.29
N SER A 133 -2.79 -8.41 1.21
CA SER A 133 -1.35 -8.17 0.99
C SER A 133 -1.16 -7.12 -0.10
N ILE A 134 -0.42 -6.06 0.22
CA ILE A 134 0.00 -5.04 -0.74
C ILE A 134 1.51 -5.11 -0.86
N GLY A 135 1.98 -5.55 -2.03
CA GLY A 135 3.41 -5.81 -2.25
C GLY A 135 3.94 -7.06 -1.53
N THR A 136 5.23 -7.34 -1.70
CA THR A 136 5.88 -8.56 -1.17
C THR A 136 7.24 -8.33 -0.51
N LEU A 137 7.84 -7.14 -0.61
CA LEU A 137 9.20 -6.86 -0.12
C LEU A 137 9.26 -5.65 0.80
N VAL A 138 9.71 -5.88 2.03
CA VAL A 138 9.89 -4.87 3.11
C VAL A 138 10.82 -3.74 2.66
N PRO A 139 10.59 -2.47 3.09
CA PRO A 139 9.51 -1.98 3.92
C PRO A 139 8.16 -2.20 3.25
N ASN A 140 8.02 -1.95 1.95
CA ASN A 140 6.71 -1.89 1.32
C ASN A 140 6.22 -3.22 0.71
N GLY A 141 6.30 -4.26 1.53
CA GLY A 141 5.70 -5.57 1.31
C GLY A 141 4.81 -5.84 2.50
N THR A 142 3.63 -5.26 2.47
CA THR A 142 2.76 -5.14 3.64
C THR A 142 1.64 -6.16 3.54
N SER A 143 1.73 -7.26 4.28
CA SER A 143 0.54 -8.04 4.60
C SER A 143 -0.26 -7.31 5.67
N ILE A 144 -1.33 -6.65 5.27
CA ILE A 144 -2.22 -5.92 6.16
C ILE A 144 -3.23 -6.90 6.75
N ARG A 145 -3.21 -7.03 8.07
CA ARG A 145 -4.27 -7.68 8.82
C ARG A 145 -5.28 -6.62 9.23
N CYS A 146 -6.49 -6.72 8.72
CA CYS A 146 -7.61 -5.89 9.14
C CYS A 146 -8.49 -6.66 10.13
N SER A 147 -8.62 -6.16 11.36
CA SER A 147 -9.74 -6.58 12.21
C SER A 147 -10.93 -5.70 11.86
N MET A 148 -12.12 -6.25 11.71
CA MET A 148 -13.37 -5.49 11.53
C MET A 148 -14.32 -5.85 12.66
N THR A 149 -14.96 -4.86 13.26
CA THR A 149 -15.96 -5.07 14.32
C THR A 149 -17.24 -4.34 13.95
N GLY A 150 -18.38 -5.02 14.12
CA GLY A 150 -19.66 -4.46 13.74
C GLY A 150 -20.85 -5.21 14.32
N ASN A 151 -22.02 -4.61 14.14
CA ASN A 151 -23.29 -5.20 14.54
C ASN A 151 -23.86 -6.03 13.40
N THR A 152 -24.46 -7.17 13.72
CA THR A 152 -25.20 -7.99 12.75
C THR A 152 -26.71 -7.90 12.94
N THR A 153 -27.45 -8.24 11.89
CA THR A 153 -28.90 -8.37 11.88
C THR A 153 -29.31 -9.56 11.01
N SER A 154 -30.61 -9.76 10.76
CA SER A 154 -31.12 -10.78 9.85
C SER A 154 -31.71 -10.20 8.57
N ASP A 155 -31.40 -10.80 7.43
CA ASP A 155 -32.11 -10.52 6.18
C ASP A 155 -33.52 -11.16 6.18
N ALA A 156 -34.29 -10.89 5.12
CA ALA A 156 -35.65 -11.43 4.96
C ALA A 156 -35.72 -12.96 4.91
N TYR A 157 -34.59 -13.64 4.70
CA TYR A 157 -34.46 -15.09 4.66
C TYR A 157 -33.90 -15.67 5.98
N GLY A 158 -33.66 -14.83 6.98
CA GLY A 158 -33.13 -15.22 8.28
C GLY A 158 -31.60 -15.39 8.33
N ASN A 159 -30.88 -15.04 7.26
CA ASN A 159 -29.41 -15.11 7.24
C ASN A 159 -28.82 -14.00 8.10
N THR A 160 -27.67 -14.27 8.74
CA THR A 160 -26.92 -13.24 9.46
C THR A 160 -26.22 -12.34 8.45
N VAL A 161 -26.58 -11.06 8.45
CA VAL A 161 -25.94 -10.03 7.64
C VAL A 161 -25.40 -8.95 8.56
N TRP A 162 -24.43 -8.18 8.08
CA TRP A 162 -23.98 -7.02 8.84
C TRP A 162 -25.05 -5.92 8.79
N ALA A 163 -25.20 -5.19 9.89
CA ALA A 163 -26.11 -4.05 10.02
C ALA A 163 -25.35 -2.72 9.98
N SER A 164 -24.17 -2.66 10.60
CA SER A 164 -23.28 -1.51 10.63
C SER A 164 -21.89 -1.94 11.09
N LEU A 165 -20.87 -1.19 10.68
CA LEU A 165 -19.52 -1.35 11.21
C LEU A 165 -19.23 -0.23 12.22
N SER A 166 -18.63 -0.60 13.35
CA SER A 166 -18.10 0.37 14.30
C SER A 166 -16.73 0.79 13.80
N SER A 167 -16.67 1.86 13.00
CA SER A 167 -15.50 2.38 12.28
C SER A 167 -14.24 2.65 13.12
N HIS A 168 -14.32 2.56 14.44
CA HIS A 168 -13.23 2.87 15.38
C HIS A 168 -12.50 1.64 15.91
N SER A 169 -13.02 0.45 15.64
CA SER A 169 -12.45 -0.82 16.13
C SER A 169 -11.77 -1.61 15.02
N SER A 170 -11.79 -1.08 13.79
CA SER A 170 -11.07 -1.70 12.71
C SER A 170 -9.59 -1.30 12.77
N ARG A 171 -8.71 -2.29 12.86
CA ARG A 171 -7.26 -2.05 13.00
C ARG A 171 -6.55 -2.64 11.80
N LEU A 172 -5.70 -1.86 11.16
CA LEU A 172 -4.72 -2.38 10.21
C LEU A 172 -3.42 -2.68 10.93
N ASN A 173 -2.86 -3.86 10.68
CA ASN A 173 -1.56 -4.24 11.20
C ASN A 173 -0.71 -4.67 10.01
N SER A 174 0.43 -4.00 9.77
CA SER A 174 1.41 -4.52 8.81
C SER A 174 1.90 -5.87 9.34
N GLY A 175 2.15 -6.87 8.49
CA GLY A 175 2.41 -8.27 8.88
C GLY A 175 3.57 -8.51 9.85
N TYR A 176 4.24 -7.43 10.27
CA TYR A 176 5.31 -7.37 11.25
C TYR A 176 4.97 -6.58 12.53
N GLY A 177 3.70 -6.20 12.78
CA GLY A 177 3.20 -5.90 14.11
C GLY A 177 2.94 -4.44 14.44
N THR A 178 3.03 -3.48 13.50
CA THR A 178 2.69 -2.09 13.81
C THR A 178 1.20 -1.85 13.59
N ASP A 179 0.47 -1.59 14.67
CA ASP A 179 -0.93 -1.18 14.64
C ASP A 179 -1.02 0.24 14.03
N TRP A 180 -1.77 0.38 12.94
CA TRP A 180 -2.16 1.67 12.42
C TRP A 180 -3.23 2.21 13.36
N THR A 181 -2.85 3.20 14.16
CA THR A 181 -3.72 3.77 15.20
C THR A 181 -4.58 4.92 14.69
N GLU A 182 -4.25 5.46 13.51
CA GLU A 182 -4.95 6.57 12.86
C GLU A 182 -5.36 6.14 11.45
N THR A 183 -6.49 5.42 11.35
CA THR A 183 -7.09 5.10 10.06
C THR A 183 -8.48 5.69 9.98
N ASP A 184 -8.68 6.59 9.02
CA ASP A 184 -10.02 6.96 8.60
C ASP A 184 -10.61 5.76 7.88
N PHE A 185 -11.59 5.12 8.52
CA PHE A 185 -12.29 3.97 7.99
C PHE A 185 -13.62 4.40 7.38
N SER A 186 -13.83 4.04 6.12
CA SER A 186 -15.13 4.13 5.44
C SER A 186 -15.50 2.79 4.83
N TYR A 187 -16.79 2.64 4.51
CA TYR A 187 -17.28 1.45 3.83
C TYR A 187 -18.51 1.75 3.01
N ASP A 188 -18.68 0.97 1.94
CA ASP A 188 -19.90 0.92 1.13
C ASP A 188 -20.55 -0.45 1.25
N LEU A 189 -21.88 -0.46 1.31
CA LEU A 189 -22.69 -1.67 1.32
C LEU A 189 -22.95 -2.15 -0.11
N ILE A 190 -22.73 -3.43 -0.35
CA ILE A 190 -23.00 -4.06 -1.64
C ILE A 190 -23.71 -5.40 -1.43
N ASP A 191 -24.30 -5.93 -2.50
CA ASP A 191 -25.00 -7.23 -2.52
C ASP A 191 -26.15 -7.33 -1.50
N GLY A 192 -26.92 -6.25 -1.29
CA GLY A 192 -28.00 -6.26 -0.30
C GLY A 192 -27.48 -6.45 1.12
N ARG A 193 -26.39 -5.75 1.48
CA ARG A 193 -25.71 -5.76 2.79
C ARG A 193 -25.01 -7.06 3.19
N ARG A 194 -24.83 -7.99 2.26
CA ARG A 194 -24.07 -9.24 2.50
C ARG A 194 -22.56 -9.00 2.45
N THR A 195 -22.16 -7.94 1.77
CA THR A 195 -20.78 -7.65 1.48
C THR A 195 -20.50 -6.15 1.65
N TYR A 196 -19.26 -5.81 1.92
CA TYR A 196 -18.76 -4.46 2.13
C TYR A 196 -17.56 -4.22 1.23
N VAL A 197 -17.48 -3.04 0.65
CA VAL A 197 -16.21 -2.48 0.20
C VAL A 197 -15.66 -1.68 1.37
N CYS A 198 -14.55 -2.10 1.93
CA CYS A 198 -13.92 -1.46 3.07
C CYS A 198 -12.78 -0.57 2.59
N HIS A 199 -12.65 0.61 3.19
CA HIS A 199 -11.62 1.59 2.90
C HIS A 199 -10.92 2.03 4.16
N PHE A 200 -9.59 2.13 4.07
CA PHE A 200 -8.75 2.60 5.14
C PHE A 200 -7.75 3.59 4.59
N ILE A 201 -7.86 4.82 5.07
CA ILE A 201 -6.93 5.89 4.73
C ILE A 201 -6.05 6.16 5.94
N GLY A 202 -4.74 6.21 5.75
CA GLY A 202 -3.84 6.55 6.85
C GLY A 202 -2.35 6.55 6.51
N THR A 203 -1.56 6.67 7.56
CA THR A 203 -0.10 6.65 7.51
C THR A 203 0.42 5.26 7.85
N LEU A 204 1.23 4.71 6.95
CA LEU A 204 1.86 3.40 7.11
C LEU A 204 3.21 3.56 7.81
N GLU A 205 3.39 2.86 8.92
CA GLU A 205 4.68 2.71 9.62
C GLU A 205 5.27 1.30 9.39
N GLU A 206 6.47 1.24 8.80
CA GLU A 206 7.13 -0.03 8.47
C GLU A 206 8.57 -0.13 8.95
N PRO A 207 8.94 -1.26 9.56
CA PRO A 207 10.33 -1.50 9.91
C PRO A 207 11.14 -1.87 8.66
N TYR A 208 12.12 -1.04 8.29
CA TYR A 208 13.19 -1.44 7.41
C TYR A 208 14.20 -2.31 8.17
N LYS A 209 14.44 -3.51 7.66
CA LYS A 209 15.33 -4.50 8.29
C LYS A 209 16.54 -4.77 7.41
N GLN A 210 17.72 -4.74 8.03
CA GLN A 210 18.95 -5.19 7.40
C GLN A 210 19.54 -6.33 8.23
N SER A 211 19.87 -7.45 7.57
CA SER A 211 20.44 -8.64 8.24
C SER A 211 19.62 -9.15 9.45
N GLY A 212 18.29 -8.98 9.42
CA GLY A 212 17.38 -9.44 10.47
C GLY A 212 17.17 -8.47 11.65
N PHE A 213 17.86 -7.32 11.67
CA PHE A 213 17.66 -6.26 12.66
C PHE A 213 16.87 -5.10 12.06
N ILE A 214 15.99 -4.49 12.87
CA ILE A 214 15.31 -3.25 12.47
C ILE A 214 16.31 -2.10 12.59
N GLU A 215 16.59 -1.46 11.47
CA GLU A 215 17.51 -0.31 11.41
C GLU A 215 16.73 1.00 11.35
N TYR A 216 15.59 1.04 10.63
CA TYR A 216 14.75 2.23 10.52
C TYR A 216 13.26 1.90 10.58
N TYR A 217 12.46 2.87 11.00
CA TYR A 217 11.02 2.92 10.79
C TYR A 217 10.73 3.96 9.70
N VAL A 218 10.06 3.52 8.64
CA VAL A 218 9.65 4.36 7.52
C VAL A 218 8.16 4.67 7.72
N TYR A 219 7.81 5.95 7.71
CA TYR A 219 6.45 6.45 7.78
C TYR A 219 6.09 7.04 6.41
N SER A 220 5.00 6.57 5.82
CA SER A 220 4.52 7.03 4.52
C SER A 220 3.03 7.35 4.59
N GLU A 221 2.65 8.54 4.14
CA GLU A 221 1.28 9.04 4.25
C GLU A 221 0.45 8.74 2.98
N GLY A 222 -0.88 8.83 3.13
CA GLY A 222 -1.82 8.79 2.01
C GLY A 222 -2.03 7.40 1.40
N TRP A 223 -1.83 6.34 2.18
CA TRP A 223 -2.28 5.02 1.79
C TRP A 223 -3.80 4.97 1.80
N ASP A 224 -4.38 4.39 0.76
CA ASP A 224 -5.81 4.08 0.65
C ASP A 224 -5.91 2.59 0.38
N ILE A 225 -6.16 1.82 1.43
CA ILE A 225 -6.20 0.36 1.39
C ILE A 225 -7.66 -0.06 1.32
N TRP A 226 -7.97 -0.94 0.37
CA TRP A 226 -9.33 -1.41 0.18
C TRP A 226 -9.40 -2.93 0.09
N PHE A 227 -10.55 -3.50 0.47
CA PHE A 227 -10.86 -4.90 0.22
C PHE A 227 -12.36 -5.17 0.34
N GLU A 228 -12.79 -6.26 -0.29
CA GLU A 228 -14.15 -6.78 -0.16
C GLU A 228 -14.26 -7.68 1.08
N ALA A 229 -15.24 -7.40 1.96
CA ALA A 229 -15.48 -8.13 3.20
C ALA A 229 -16.89 -8.71 3.26
N TYR A 230 -17.00 -9.99 3.59
CA TYR A 230 -18.27 -10.73 3.60
C TYR A 230 -18.84 -10.89 5.01
N SER A 231 -20.17 -10.91 5.17
CA SER A 231 -20.83 -11.04 6.48
C SER A 231 -20.67 -12.38 7.18
N THR A 232 -20.34 -13.44 6.44
CA THR A 232 -20.42 -14.86 6.86
C THR A 232 -21.78 -15.28 7.38
#